data_AF-A0AAV5VAH5-F1
#
_entry.id   AF-A0AAV5VAH5-F1
#
_cell.length_a   1.000
_cell.length_b   1.000
_cell.length_c   1.000
_cell.angle_alpha   90.00
_cell.angle_beta   90.00
_cell.angle_gamma   90.00
#
_symmetry.space_group_name_H-M   'P 1'
#
loop_
_entity.id
_entity.type
_entity.pdbx_description
1 polymer ?
#
loop_
_entity_poly.entity_id
_entity_poly.type
_entity_poly.pdbx_seq_one_letter_code
_entity_poly.pdbx_strand_id
1 'polypeptide(L)'
;FYSMVAFDHCQTIMISVVLMITLPIAFLVYAKLCFVQPYAINYTFKLIAFNGITELLSCVTFLLCYQLATYQFMYGFYQFLIRNNLVRTLTTLDNALSGCALHSALFVSLNRLKTIITIKRKGNDSSFFVISMVLCILLTLPQVMDFCTTSRTTYLTFPEYSVLIPKTIETDTVR
;
A
#
# COMPACT_ATOMS: atom_id res chain seq x y z
N PHE A 1 9.76 24.35 14.15
CA PHE A 1 10.66 23.71 13.17
C PHE A 1 11.38 22.51 13.78
N TYR A 2 12.22 22.67 14.80
CA TYR A 2 12.92 21.55 15.48
C TYR A 2 12.00 20.43 15.97
N SER A 3 10.82 20.76 16.53
CA SER A 3 9.87 19.75 17.01
C SER A 3 9.25 18.90 15.89
N MET A 4 9.08 19.44 14.68
CA MET A 4 8.54 18.70 13.53
C MET A 4 9.59 17.73 12.97
N VAL A 5 10.84 18.17 12.83
CA VAL A 5 11.94 17.32 12.35
C VAL A 5 12.22 16.17 13.32
N ALA A 6 12.21 16.45 14.63
CA ALA A 6 12.37 15.40 15.65
C ALA A 6 11.22 14.39 15.63
N PHE A 7 9.99 14.85 15.37
CA PHE A 7 8.81 13.99 15.24
C PHE A 7 8.91 13.09 13.99
N ASP A 8 9.26 13.64 12.83
CA ASP A 8 9.42 12.88 11.59
C ASP A 8 10.51 11.80 11.71
N HIS A 9 11.63 12.12 12.37
CA HIS A 9 12.68 11.14 12.66
C HIS A 9 12.20 10.03 13.59
N CYS A 10 11.54 10.38 14.70
CA CYS A 10 10.99 9.41 15.64
C CYS A 10 9.98 8.48 14.94
N GLN A 11 9.07 9.06 14.16
CA GLN A 11 8.05 8.33 13.40
C GLN A 11 8.69 7.38 12.39
N THR A 12 9.65 7.84 11.59
CA THR A 12 10.31 7.01 10.58
C THR A 12 11.06 5.85 11.23
N ILE A 13 11.81 6.11 12.32
CA ILE A 13 12.55 5.07 13.05
C ILE A 13 11.58 4.05 13.64
N MET A 14 10.52 4.49 14.30
CA MET A 14 9.51 3.62 14.89
C MET A 14 8.85 2.74 13.83
N ILE A 15 8.39 3.32 12.71
CA ILE A 15 7.75 2.57 11.63
C ILE A 15 8.74 1.58 11.01
N SER A 16 9.99 1.99 10.78
CA SER A 16 11.02 1.11 10.20
C SER A 16 11.35 -0.09 11.10
N VAL A 17 11.48 0.12 12.42
CA VAL A 17 11.75 -0.95 13.38
C VAL A 17 10.56 -1.91 13.48
N VAL A 18 9.34 -1.37 13.57
CA VAL A 18 8.12 -2.20 13.59
C VAL A 18 8.01 -3.01 12.31
N LEU A 19 8.20 -2.38 11.14
CA LEU A 19 8.12 -3.05 9.84
C LEU A 19 9.19 -4.14 9.71
N MET A 20 10.41 -3.92 10.19
CA MET A 20 11.49 -4.90 10.19
C MET A 20 11.14 -6.16 11.00
N ILE A 21 10.39 -6.01 12.10
CA ILE A 21 9.93 -7.13 12.91
C ILE A 21 8.68 -7.78 12.31
N THR A 22 7.73 -6.98 11.81
CA THR A 22 6.47 -7.48 11.27
C THR A 22 6.67 -8.25 9.97
N LEU A 23 7.56 -7.82 9.08
CA LEU A 23 7.78 -8.44 7.77
C LEU A 23 8.17 -9.93 7.85
N PRO A 24 9.19 -10.37 8.63
CA PRO A 24 9.53 -11.78 8.73
C PRO A 24 8.42 -12.61 9.39
N ILE A 25 7.75 -12.07 10.41
CA ILE A 25 6.64 -12.75 11.09
C ILE A 25 5.47 -12.94 10.12
N ALA A 26 5.08 -11.87 9.42
CA ALA A 26 4.00 -11.88 8.46
C ALA A 26 4.30 -12.82 7.28
N PHE A 27 5.53 -12.82 6.76
CA PHE A 27 5.95 -13.74 5.72
C PHE A 27 5.77 -15.20 6.14
N LEU A 28 6.19 -15.58 7.35
CA LEU A 28 6.00 -16.94 7.87
C LEU A 28 4.52 -17.31 8.04
N VAL A 29 3.71 -16.39 8.55
CA VAL A 29 2.27 -16.63 8.77
C VAL A 29 1.53 -16.76 7.45
N TYR A 30 1.76 -15.87 6.49
CA TYR A 30 1.12 -15.92 5.18
C TYR A 30 1.59 -17.10 4.34
N ALA A 31 2.89 -17.46 4.40
CA ALA A 31 3.38 -18.68 3.79
C ALA A 31 2.65 -19.91 4.36
N LYS A 32 2.48 -20.00 5.68
CA LYS A 32 1.71 -21.09 6.30
C LYS A 32 0.24 -21.11 5.85
N LEU A 33 -0.43 -19.95 5.81
CA LEU A 33 -1.83 -19.85 5.39
C LEU A 33 -2.03 -20.27 3.92
N CYS A 34 -1.05 -19.98 3.06
CA CYS A 34 -1.13 -20.29 1.63
C CYS A 34 -0.74 -21.73 1.29
N PHE A 35 0.26 -22.31 1.97
CA PHE A 35 0.86 -23.59 1.57
C PHE A 35 0.51 -24.78 2.47
N VAL A 36 0.14 -24.55 3.74
CA VAL A 36 -0.12 -25.65 4.70
C VAL A 36 -1.61 -26.00 4.70
N GLN A 37 -1.95 -27.26 4.39
CA GLN A 37 -3.29 -27.79 4.66
C GLN A 37 -3.47 -27.96 6.18
N PRO A 38 -4.63 -27.63 6.77
CA PRO A 38 -5.97 -27.44 6.18
C PRO A 38 -6.29 -26.00 5.73
N TYR A 39 -5.41 -25.04 5.95
CA TYR A 39 -5.66 -23.62 5.69
C TYR A 39 -5.70 -23.28 4.19
N ALA A 40 -4.82 -23.92 3.41
CA ALA A 40 -4.72 -23.70 1.96
C ALA A 40 -5.99 -24.06 1.16
N ILE A 41 -6.92 -24.82 1.74
CA ILE A 41 -8.18 -25.22 1.08
C ILE A 41 -9.25 -24.13 1.24
N ASN A 42 -9.17 -23.33 2.30
CA ASN A 42 -10.16 -22.31 2.62
C ASN A 42 -9.81 -20.97 1.96
N TYR A 43 -10.59 -20.57 0.96
CA TYR A 43 -10.41 -19.30 0.24
C TYR A 43 -10.50 -18.06 1.15
N THR A 44 -11.19 -18.16 2.28
CA THR A 44 -11.22 -17.11 3.31
C THR A 44 -9.84 -16.82 3.89
N PHE A 45 -9.04 -17.84 4.18
CA PHE A 45 -7.67 -17.63 4.69
C PHE A 45 -6.76 -17.05 3.62
N LYS A 46 -6.96 -17.42 2.35
CA LYS A 46 -6.24 -16.81 1.21
C LYS A 46 -6.60 -15.33 1.02
N LEU A 47 -7.86 -14.95 1.21
CA LEU A 47 -8.31 -13.56 1.15
C LEU A 47 -7.67 -12.71 2.26
N ILE A 48 -7.57 -13.27 3.47
CA ILE A 48 -6.90 -12.61 4.61
C ILE A 48 -5.40 -12.46 4.34
N ALA A 49 -4.75 -13.51 3.85
CA ALA A 49 -3.34 -13.46 3.49
C ALA A 49 -3.09 -12.42 2.38
N PHE A 50 -3.96 -12.36 1.37
CA PHE A 50 -3.88 -11.36 0.31
C PHE A 50 -3.99 -9.93 0.86
N ASN A 51 -5.00 -9.65 1.70
CA ASN A 51 -5.14 -8.34 2.34
C ASN A 51 -3.92 -7.93 3.16
N GLY A 52 -3.38 -8.88 3.95
CA GLY A 52 -2.19 -8.61 4.76
C GLY A 52 -0.95 -8.32 3.92
N ILE A 53 -0.78 -9.01 2.79
CA ILE A 53 0.32 -8.76 1.85
C ILE A 53 0.17 -7.40 1.18
N THR A 54 -1.04 -7.03 0.73
CA THR A 54 -1.28 -5.73 0.09
C THR A 54 -1.10 -4.56 1.06
N GLU A 55 -1.55 -4.69 2.31
CA GLU A 55 -1.32 -3.69 3.36
C GLU A 55 0.18 -3.51 3.68
N LEU A 56 0.93 -4.60 3.82
CA LEU A 56 2.38 -4.53 4.05
C LEU A 56 3.10 -3.89 2.88
N LEU A 57 2.74 -4.27 1.65
CA LEU A 57 3.36 -3.72 0.46
C LEU A 57 3.04 -2.23 0.31
N SER A 58 1.80 -1.82 0.60
CA SER A 58 1.41 -0.40 0.66
C SER A 58 2.19 0.37 1.73
N CYS A 59 2.43 -0.22 2.90
CA CYS A 59 3.24 0.43 3.94
C CYS A 59 4.71 0.60 3.50
N VAL A 60 5.30 -0.40 2.85
CA VAL A 60 6.66 -0.33 2.28
C VAL A 60 6.73 0.75 1.21
N THR A 61 5.77 0.79 0.27
CA THR A 61 5.77 1.81 -0.79
C THR A 61 5.55 3.21 -0.24
N PHE A 62 4.72 3.37 0.79
CA PHE A 62 4.50 4.65 1.45
C PHE A 62 5.80 5.17 2.10
N LEU A 63 6.51 4.30 2.83
CA LEU A 63 7.79 4.64 3.44
C LEU A 63 8.83 5.05 2.37
N LEU A 64 8.86 4.34 1.24
CA LEU A 64 9.72 4.64 0.09
C LEU A 64 9.28 5.87 -0.72
N CYS A 65 8.01 6.25 -0.75
CA CYS A 65 7.56 7.40 -1.54
C CYS A 65 7.67 8.72 -0.76
N TYR A 66 7.37 8.66 0.54
CA TYR A 66 7.13 9.86 1.35
C TYR A 66 8.13 10.02 2.50
N GLN A 67 8.39 8.98 3.29
CA GLN A 67 9.23 9.14 4.50
C GLN A 67 10.72 9.19 4.19
N LEU A 68 11.20 8.34 3.28
CA LEU A 68 12.63 8.29 2.93
C LEU A 68 13.09 9.45 2.04
N ALA A 69 12.17 10.16 1.38
CA ALA A 69 12.46 11.31 0.51
C ALA A 69 13.15 12.45 1.25
N THR A 70 12.82 12.61 2.53
CA THR A 70 13.34 13.67 3.39
C THR A 70 14.79 13.44 3.85
N TYR A 71 15.34 12.23 3.64
CA TYR A 71 16.67 11.88 4.13
C TYR A 71 17.76 12.02 3.05
N GLN A 72 18.87 12.65 3.43
CA GLN A 72 20.00 12.91 2.54
C GLN A 72 20.63 11.64 1.93
N PHE A 73 20.63 10.51 2.65
CA PHE A 73 21.21 9.26 2.15
C PHE A 73 20.45 8.67 0.94
N MET A 74 19.15 8.95 0.82
CA MET A 74 18.34 8.52 -0.33
C MET A 74 18.32 9.55 -1.47
N TYR A 75 18.97 10.71 -1.31
CA TYR A 75 18.96 11.77 -2.32
C TYR A 75 19.39 11.29 -3.72
N GLY A 76 20.45 10.47 -3.80
CA GLY A 76 20.94 9.90 -5.06
C GLY A 76 19.94 8.95 -5.72
N PHE A 77 19.19 8.18 -4.92
CA PHE A 77 18.13 7.30 -5.42
C PHE A 77 16.99 8.12 -6.04
N TYR A 78 16.48 9.14 -5.35
CA TYR A 78 15.42 9.98 -5.90
C TYR A 78 15.86 10.83 -7.10
N GLN A 79 17.11 11.28 -7.14
CA GLN A 79 17.70 11.91 -8.33
C GLN A 79 17.68 10.96 -9.53
N PHE A 80 18.02 9.68 -9.33
CA PHE A 80 17.87 8.66 -10.36
C PHE A 80 16.41 8.46 -10.79
N LEU A 81 15.46 8.44 -9.85
CA LEU A 81 14.03 8.33 -10.19
C LEU A 81 13.53 9.53 -11.01
N ILE A 82 13.92 10.74 -10.64
CA ILE A 82 13.54 11.97 -11.36
C ILE A 82 14.13 11.94 -12.77
N ARG A 83 15.42 11.62 -12.90
CA ARG A 83 16.11 11.58 -14.20
C ARG A 83 15.47 10.58 -15.18
N ASN A 84 14.93 9.47 -14.66
CA ASN A 84 14.28 8.44 -15.47
C ASN A 84 12.75 8.58 -15.54
N ASN A 85 12.16 9.66 -15.02
CA ASN A 85 10.70 9.85 -14.92
C ASN A 85 9.95 8.70 -14.22
N LEU A 86 10.62 7.97 -13.32
CA LEU A 86 10.05 6.82 -12.59
C LEU A 86 9.23 7.24 -11.37
N VAL A 87 9.32 8.50 -10.95
CA VAL A 87 8.55 9.07 -9.83
C VAL A 87 7.06 8.81 -10.00
N ARG A 88 6.54 9.04 -11.21
CA ARG A 88 5.12 8.83 -11.52
C ARG A 88 4.72 7.37 -11.37
N THR A 89 5.54 6.45 -11.87
CA THR A 89 5.28 5.02 -11.78
C THR A 89 5.26 4.56 -10.33
N LEU A 90 6.21 5.04 -9.51
CA LEU A 90 6.30 4.68 -8.10
C LEU A 90 5.09 5.19 -7.30
N THR A 91 4.67 6.45 -7.51
CA THR A 91 3.52 7.01 -6.79
C THR A 91 2.19 6.46 -7.29
N THR A 92 2.06 6.11 -8.57
CA THR A 92 0.89 5.37 -9.07
C THR A 92 0.80 3.97 -8.47
N LEU A 93 1.94 3.30 -8.29
CA LEU A 93 2.00 1.97 -7.66
C LEU A 93 1.57 2.04 -6.20
N ASP A 94 2.06 3.04 -5.46
CA ASP A 94 1.68 3.25 -4.06
C ASP A 94 0.16 3.47 -3.90
N ASN A 95 -0.43 4.35 -4.72
CA ASN A 95 -1.87 4.58 -4.71
C ASN A 95 -2.68 3.34 -5.12
N ALA A 96 -2.21 2.58 -6.11
CA ALA A 96 -2.85 1.33 -6.53
C ALA A 96 -2.83 0.30 -5.40
N LEU A 97 -1.72 0.19 -4.67
CA LEU A 97 -1.58 -0.73 -3.54
C LEU A 97 -2.41 -0.31 -2.34
N SER A 98 -2.46 0.99 -2.04
CA SER A 98 -3.28 1.55 -0.98
C SER A 98 -4.77 1.31 -1.25
N GLY A 99 -5.22 1.57 -2.48
CA GLY A 99 -6.58 1.24 -2.90
C GLY A 99 -6.86 -0.27 -2.83
N CYS A 100 -5.90 -1.10 -3.26
CA CYS A 100 -6.04 -2.56 -3.20
C CYS A 100 -6.22 -3.02 -1.76
N ALA A 101 -5.41 -2.51 -0.83
CA ALA A 101 -5.49 -2.80 0.60
C ALA A 101 -6.86 -2.42 1.19
N LEU A 102 -7.36 -1.21 0.88
CA LEU A 102 -8.66 -0.76 1.35
C LEU A 102 -9.81 -1.66 0.86
N HIS A 103 -9.83 -1.95 -0.44
CA HIS A 103 -10.88 -2.78 -1.02
C HIS A 103 -10.75 -4.24 -0.60
N SER A 104 -9.55 -4.79 -0.46
CA SER A 104 -9.36 -6.15 0.08
C SER A 104 -9.84 -6.26 1.52
N ALA A 105 -9.63 -5.24 2.35
CA ALA A 105 -10.12 -5.22 3.73
C ALA A 105 -11.65 -5.23 3.79
N LEU A 106 -12.30 -4.48 2.90
CA LEU A 106 -13.76 -4.49 2.73
C LEU A 106 -14.28 -5.87 2.32
N PHE A 107 -13.62 -6.56 1.39
CA PHE A 107 -14.05 -7.91 1.02
C PHE A 107 -13.82 -8.95 2.12
N VAL A 108 -12.76 -8.80 2.91
CA VAL A 108 -12.54 -9.64 4.10
C VAL A 108 -13.66 -9.44 5.11
N SER A 109 -14.07 -8.20 5.38
CA SER A 109 -15.18 -7.92 6.31
C SER A 109 -16.53 -8.42 5.78
N LEU A 110 -16.81 -8.25 4.49
CA LEU A 110 -18.00 -8.81 3.84
C LEU A 110 -18.03 -10.34 3.90
N ASN A 111 -16.89 -11.00 3.72
CA ASN A 111 -16.79 -12.45 3.82
C ASN A 111 -17.13 -12.93 5.25
N ARG A 112 -16.63 -12.22 6.27
CA ARG A 112 -16.97 -12.49 7.67
C ARG A 112 -18.46 -12.26 7.94
N LEU A 113 -19.03 -11.16 7.44
CA LEU A 113 -20.45 -10.85 7.57
C LEU A 113 -21.32 -11.93 6.92
N LYS A 114 -20.99 -12.35 5.70
CA LYS A 114 -21.66 -13.44 4.98
C LYS A 114 -21.63 -14.74 5.79
N THR A 115 -20.50 -15.07 6.40
CA THR A 115 -20.34 -16.27 7.22
C THR A 115 -21.27 -16.25 8.45
N ILE A 116 -21.40 -15.10 9.12
CA ILE A 116 -22.27 -14.90 10.28
C ILE A 116 -23.76 -14.99 9.87
N ILE A 117 -24.13 -14.37 8.75
CA ILE A 117 -25.53 -14.39 8.27
C ILE A 117 -25.92 -15.78 7.77
N THR A 118 -24.97 -16.51 7.16
CA THR A 118 -25.24 -17.77 6.44
C THR A 118 -24.70 -18.99 7.18
N ILE A 119 -24.82 -19.01 8.52
CA ILE A 119 -24.33 -20.09 9.41
C ILE A 119 -24.70 -21.51 8.95
N LYS A 120 -25.80 -21.68 8.19
CA LYS A 120 -26.30 -22.99 7.74
C LYS A 120 -25.94 -23.41 6.30
N ARG A 121 -25.40 -22.54 5.43
CA ARG A 121 -25.17 -22.88 4.01
C ARG A 121 -23.68 -22.85 3.66
N LYS A 122 -23.03 -24.01 3.77
CA LYS A 122 -21.66 -24.24 3.31
C LYS A 122 -21.66 -24.29 1.77
N GLY A 123 -21.72 -23.10 1.15
CA GLY A 123 -21.68 -22.92 -0.30
C GLY A 123 -20.26 -22.89 -0.85
N ASN A 124 -20.15 -22.75 -2.17
CA ASN A 124 -18.86 -22.67 -2.87
C ASN A 124 -18.17 -21.31 -2.60
N ASP A 125 -17.30 -21.25 -1.59
CA ASP A 125 -16.59 -20.03 -1.18
C ASP A 125 -15.58 -19.52 -2.23
N SER A 126 -15.23 -20.35 -3.22
CA SER A 126 -14.34 -19.98 -4.32
C SER A 126 -14.91 -18.87 -5.20
N SER A 127 -16.23 -18.89 -5.49
CA SER A 127 -16.87 -17.86 -6.31
C SER A 127 -16.85 -16.50 -5.62
N PHE A 128 -17.03 -16.46 -4.29
CA PHE A 128 -16.94 -15.21 -3.54
C PHE A 128 -15.52 -14.64 -3.60
N PHE A 129 -14.50 -15.49 -3.44
CA PHE A 129 -13.11 -15.08 -3.54
C PHE A 129 -12.75 -14.48 -4.92
N VAL A 130 -13.17 -15.13 -6.01
CA VAL A 130 -12.91 -14.63 -7.38
C VAL A 130 -13.62 -13.30 -7.62
N ILE A 131 -14.89 -13.19 -7.22
CA ILE A 131 -15.66 -11.94 -7.35
C ILE A 131 -15.01 -10.81 -6.53
N SER A 132 -14.57 -11.08 -5.31
CA SER A 132 -13.85 -10.11 -4.48
C SER A 132 -12.55 -9.64 -5.11
N MET A 133 -11.77 -10.54 -5.71
CA MET A 133 -10.53 -10.17 -6.41
C MET A 133 -10.82 -9.29 -7.63
N VAL A 134 -11.78 -9.68 -8.46
CA VAL A 134 -12.15 -8.92 -9.67
C VAL A 134 -12.69 -7.53 -9.29
N LEU A 135 -13.57 -7.45 -8.29
CA LEU A 135 -14.10 -6.17 -7.82
C LEU A 135 -13.03 -5.30 -7.16
N CYS A 136 -12.06 -5.87 -6.45
CA CYS A 136 -10.95 -5.12 -5.87
C CYS A 136 -10.13 -4.42 -6.95
N ILE A 137 -9.81 -5.13 -8.04
CA ILE A 137 -9.12 -4.56 -9.19
C ILE A 137 -9.99 -3.50 -9.89
N LEU A 138 -11.27 -3.78 -10.10
CA LEU A 138 -12.19 -2.82 -10.73
C LEU A 138 -12.37 -1.54 -9.90
N LEU A 139 -12.41 -1.63 -8.58
CA LEU A 139 -12.60 -0.49 -7.68
C LEU A 139 -11.34 0.35 -7.50
N THR A 140 -10.15 -0.25 -7.64
CA THR A 140 -8.88 0.48 -7.64
C THR A 140 -8.60 1.24 -8.93
N LEU A 141 -9.15 0.78 -10.06
CA LEU A 141 -8.95 1.43 -11.36
C LEU A 141 -9.36 2.92 -11.37
N PRO A 142 -10.55 3.33 -10.87
CA PRO A 142 -10.91 4.74 -10.77
C PRO A 142 -9.89 5.59 -10.01
N GLN A 143 -9.38 5.09 -8.88
CA GLN A 143 -8.39 5.80 -8.06
C GLN A 143 -7.06 5.98 -8.81
N VAL A 144 -6.62 4.94 -9.53
CA VAL A 144 -5.41 5.01 -10.36
C VAL A 144 -5.62 5.93 -11.58
N MET A 145 -6.79 5.87 -12.19
CA MET A 145 -7.16 6.70 -13.34
C MET A 145 -7.17 8.17 -12.94
N ASP A 146 -7.84 8.52 -11.85
CA ASP A 146 -7.90 9.90 -11.34
C ASP A 146 -6.49 10.43 -10.99
N PHE A 147 -5.67 9.61 -10.34
CA PHE A 147 -4.28 9.99 -10.08
C PHE A 147 -3.43 10.11 -11.36
N CYS A 148 -3.76 9.37 -12.43
CA CYS A 148 -3.06 9.50 -13.70
C CYS A 148 -3.52 10.73 -14.52
N THR A 149 -4.77 11.17 -14.38
CA THR A 149 -5.37 12.26 -15.16
C THR A 149 -5.29 13.61 -14.46
N THR A 150 -5.50 13.66 -13.15
CA THR A 150 -5.83 14.88 -12.40
C THR A 150 -4.71 15.32 -11.47
N SER A 151 -4.07 14.37 -10.77
CA SER A 151 -3.09 14.69 -9.72
C SER A 151 -1.66 14.44 -10.17
N ARG A 152 -0.76 15.42 -10.02
CA ARG A 152 0.67 15.25 -10.30
C ARG A 152 1.48 15.31 -9.02
N THR A 153 2.12 14.22 -8.63
CA THR A 153 3.15 14.25 -7.58
C THR A 153 4.50 14.61 -8.18
N THR A 154 5.13 15.64 -7.62
CA THR A 154 6.48 16.08 -7.98
C THR A 154 7.31 16.17 -6.70
N TYR A 155 8.61 15.97 -6.81
CA TYR A 155 9.52 16.20 -5.70
C TYR A 155 10.11 17.61 -5.83
N LEU A 156 9.94 18.44 -4.81
CA LEU A 156 10.65 19.71 -4.70
C LEU A 156 12.09 19.40 -4.27
N THR A 157 13.04 19.68 -5.15
CA THR A 157 14.48 19.52 -4.88
C THR A 157 15.03 20.76 -4.19
N PHE A 158 15.64 20.61 -3.02
CA PHE A 158 16.43 21.65 -2.37
C PHE A 158 17.93 21.29 -2.49
N PRO A 159 18.61 21.75 -3.57
CA PRO A 159 19.98 21.34 -3.87
C PRO A 159 21.00 21.74 -2.79
N GLU A 160 20.76 22.81 -2.05
CA GLU A 160 21.62 23.28 -0.95
C GLU A 160 21.61 22.34 0.27
N TYR A 161 20.54 21.57 0.45
CA TYR A 161 20.34 20.68 1.59
C TYR A 161 20.29 19.21 1.23
N SER A 162 20.34 18.86 -0.07
CA SER A 162 20.17 17.49 -0.58
C SER A 162 18.92 16.78 -0.02
N VAL A 163 17.82 17.53 0.10
CA VAL A 163 16.51 17.03 0.57
C VAL A 163 15.50 17.13 -0.55
N LEU A 164 14.63 16.12 -0.67
CA LEU A 164 13.45 16.18 -1.53
C LEU A 164 12.18 16.12 -0.71
N ILE A 165 11.24 17.01 -1.02
CA ILE A 165 9.92 17.01 -0.37
C ILE A 165 8.87 16.61 -1.41
N PRO A 166 8.08 15.54 -1.18
CA PRO A 166 6.98 15.18 -2.06
C PRO A 166 5.90 16.28 -2.00
N LYS A 167 5.50 16.80 -3.16
CA LYS A 167 4.41 17.76 -3.31
C LYS A 167 3.42 17.26 -4.35
N THR A 168 2.17 17.10 -3.93
CA THR A 168 1.05 16.88 -4.84
C THR A 168 0.62 18.22 -5.41
N ILE A 169 0.67 18.35 -6.73
CA ILE A 169 0.09 19.47 -7.47
C ILE A 169 -1.27 18.97 -7.95
N GLU A 170 -2.32 19.42 -7.28
CA GLU A 170 -3.68 19.33 -7.80
C GLU A 170 -3.84 20.41 -8.88
N THR A 171 -4.34 20.06 -10.06
CA THR A 171 -4.56 21.01 -11.16
C THR A 171 -5.78 21.91 -10.95
N ASP A 172 -6.08 22.27 -9.70
CA ASP A 172 -7.11 23.26 -9.34
C ASP A 172 -6.48 24.61 -8.97
N THR A 173 -5.44 25.02 -9.71
CA THR A 173 -5.06 26.44 -9.83
C THR A 173 -5.50 26.99 -11.18
N VAL A 174 -6.82 27.06 -11.38
CA VAL A 174 -7.43 28.07 -12.25
C VAL A 174 -8.23 29.02 -11.35
N ARG A 175 -7.51 29.88 -10.63
CA ARG A 175 -7.77 31.32 -10.44
C ARG A 175 -6.87 31.89 -9.36
#